data_AF-A0A939QF65-F1
#
_entry.id   AF-A0A939QF65-F1
#
_cell.length_a   1.000
_cell.length_b   1.000
_cell.length_c   1.000
_cell.angle_alpha   90.00
_cell.angle_beta   90.00
_cell.angle_gamma   90.00
#
_symmetry.space_group_name_H-M   'P 1'
#
loop_
_entity.id
_entity.type
_entity.pdbx_description
1 polymer ?
#
loop_
_entity_poly.entity_id
_entity_poly.type
_entity_poly.pdbx_seq_one_letter_code
_entity_poly.pdbx_strand_id
1 'polypeptide(L)'
;MSEPVANAEPVDTTPAQVIPEDPTLLGAHEQAIAALAEVTDRSDIGASEGGEMVEPNVATLYFECRLRGYPGWRWAASLTRVDESSPITVLEVELLPGDGAVVAPEWVPWSERMAQFRDAQSQADADETAEDDAGDDDAEYDDAGDDDDFDDDDDIDGVDVDAVDTDEAVTDDD
;
A
#
# COMPACT_ATOMS: atom_id res chain seq x y z
N MET A 1 23.87 -12.77 29.59
CA MET A 1 25.21 -12.50 29.07
C MET A 1 25.02 -11.83 27.73
N SER A 2 25.28 -10.52 27.64
CA SER A 2 25.14 -9.75 26.41
C SER A 2 26.28 -10.08 25.47
N GLU A 3 25.98 -10.58 24.28
CA GLU A 3 26.96 -10.68 23.19
C GLU A 3 27.22 -9.27 22.63
N PRO A 4 28.50 -8.88 22.39
CA PRO A 4 28.80 -7.64 21.69
C PRO A 4 28.60 -7.84 20.19
N VAL A 5 27.69 -7.06 19.58
CA VAL A 5 27.55 -6.99 18.12
C VAL A 5 28.84 -6.44 17.51
N ALA A 6 29.31 -7.14 16.50
CA ALA A 6 30.61 -7.02 15.89
C ALA A 6 30.90 -5.66 15.24
N ASN A 7 32.19 -5.35 15.26
CA ASN A 7 32.92 -4.28 14.59
C ASN A 7 32.42 -4.03 13.14
N ALA A 8 32.01 -2.80 12.85
CA ALA A 8 31.72 -2.36 11.47
C ALA A 8 33.03 -2.29 10.69
N GLU A 9 33.18 -3.16 9.68
CA GLU A 9 34.30 -3.08 8.74
C GLU A 9 34.19 -1.79 7.88
N PRO A 10 35.31 -1.16 7.51
CA PRO A 10 35.28 0.08 6.73
C PRO A 10 34.66 -0.20 5.36
N VAL A 11 33.52 0.44 5.08
CA VAL A 11 32.91 0.48 3.75
C VAL A 11 33.92 1.02 2.75
N ASP A 12 34.34 0.16 1.82
CA ASP A 12 35.18 0.50 0.68
C ASP A 12 34.46 1.56 -0.16
N THR A 13 34.86 2.83 0.02
CA THR A 13 34.30 3.94 -0.75
C THR A 13 34.88 3.86 -2.15
N THR A 14 34.19 3.14 -3.03
CA THR A 14 34.43 3.22 -4.47
C THR A 14 34.26 4.68 -4.90
N PRO A 15 35.22 5.27 -5.63
CA PRO A 15 35.11 6.66 -6.07
C PRO A 15 33.87 6.84 -6.96
N ALA A 16 33.10 7.90 -6.72
CA ALA A 16 31.94 8.25 -7.52
C ALA A 16 32.36 8.47 -8.98
N GLN A 17 31.75 7.70 -9.87
CA GLN A 17 32.06 7.73 -11.30
C GLN A 17 31.30 8.90 -11.92
N VAL A 18 31.97 9.71 -12.75
CA VAL A 18 31.31 10.83 -13.44
C VAL A 18 30.43 10.27 -14.53
N ILE A 19 29.11 10.39 -14.38
CA ILE A 19 28.13 9.97 -15.39
C ILE A 19 28.05 11.07 -16.45
N PRO A 20 28.28 10.76 -17.74
CA PRO A 20 28.17 11.75 -18.81
C PRO A 20 26.72 12.19 -19.01
N GLU A 21 26.50 13.48 -19.24
CA GLU A 21 25.18 14.00 -19.58
C GLU A 21 24.77 13.58 -20.99
N ASP A 22 23.49 13.24 -21.14
CA ASP A 22 22.87 12.96 -22.43
C ASP A 22 21.62 13.85 -22.63
N PRO A 23 21.74 14.98 -23.36
CA PRO A 23 20.61 15.89 -23.55
C PRO A 23 19.48 15.29 -24.40
N THR A 24 19.75 14.22 -25.16
CA THR A 24 18.72 13.56 -25.97
C THR A 24 17.81 12.72 -25.09
N LEU A 25 18.39 11.98 -24.14
CA LEU A 25 17.62 11.25 -23.13
C LEU A 25 16.90 12.21 -22.18
N LEU A 26 17.57 13.27 -21.71
CA LEU A 26 16.97 14.28 -20.83
C LEU A 26 15.84 15.07 -21.52
N GLY A 27 15.85 15.15 -22.85
CA GLY A 27 14.81 15.78 -23.66
C GLY A 27 13.66 14.87 -24.08
N ALA A 28 13.70 13.57 -23.74
CA ALA A 28 12.80 12.54 -24.24
C ALA A 28 11.43 12.50 -23.54
N HIS A 29 10.85 13.68 -23.27
CA HIS A 29 9.57 13.79 -22.56
C HIS A 29 8.43 13.09 -23.31
N GLU A 30 8.39 13.16 -24.63
CA GLU A 30 7.28 12.54 -25.39
C GLU A 30 7.26 11.02 -25.23
N GLN A 31 8.42 10.37 -25.26
CA GLN A 31 8.58 8.93 -25.05
C GLN A 31 8.17 8.55 -23.62
N ALA A 32 8.62 9.33 -22.64
CA ALA A 32 8.26 9.10 -21.24
C ALA A 32 6.76 9.24 -20.99
N ILE A 33 6.13 10.32 -21.45
CA ILE A 33 4.70 10.53 -21.23
C ILE A 33 3.85 9.57 -22.07
N ALA A 34 4.35 9.09 -23.22
CA ALA A 34 3.70 8.01 -23.98
C ALA A 34 3.67 6.71 -23.16
N ALA A 35 4.79 6.28 -22.59
CA ALA A 35 4.85 5.07 -21.77
C ALA A 35 4.04 5.20 -20.46
N LEU A 36 4.08 6.36 -19.81
CA LEU A 36 3.22 6.62 -18.64
C LEU A 36 1.73 6.54 -19.00
N ALA A 37 1.34 7.01 -20.18
CA ALA A 37 -0.04 6.95 -20.64
C ALA A 37 -0.52 5.52 -21.00
N GLU A 38 0.37 4.52 -20.97
CA GLU A 38 -0.02 3.11 -21.10
C GLU A 38 -0.56 2.55 -19.76
N VAL A 39 -0.19 3.16 -18.63
CA VAL A 39 -0.55 2.67 -17.28
C VAL A 39 -1.49 3.59 -16.50
N THR A 40 -1.67 4.83 -16.97
CA THR A 40 -2.55 5.82 -16.32
C THR A 40 -3.18 6.75 -17.36
N ASP A 41 -4.20 7.50 -16.96
CA ASP A 41 -4.78 8.53 -17.81
C ASP A 41 -3.79 9.67 -18.04
N ARG A 42 -3.75 10.20 -19.27
CA ARG A 42 -2.86 11.31 -19.63
C ARG A 42 -3.05 12.54 -18.73
N SER A 43 -4.24 12.75 -18.19
CA SER A 43 -4.56 13.84 -17.26
C SER A 43 -3.91 13.70 -15.89
N ASP A 44 -3.55 12.48 -15.50
CA ASP A 44 -2.91 12.17 -14.21
C ASP A 44 -1.39 12.40 -14.23
N ILE A 45 -0.84 12.71 -15.42
CA ILE A 45 0.57 13.07 -15.63
C ILE A 45 0.67 14.59 -15.76
N GLY A 46 1.26 15.24 -14.77
CA GLY A 46 1.39 16.69 -14.70
C GLY A 46 2.63 17.23 -15.41
N ALA A 47 3.14 18.36 -14.91
CA ALA A 47 4.30 19.02 -15.50
C ALA A 47 5.57 18.16 -15.37
N SER A 48 6.50 18.32 -16.32
CA SER A 48 7.86 17.77 -16.18
C SER A 48 8.57 18.46 -15.02
N GLU A 49 9.18 17.66 -14.15
CA GLU A 49 9.95 18.09 -12.98
C GLU A 49 11.47 17.93 -13.19
N GLY A 50 11.88 17.71 -14.45
CA GLY A 50 13.26 17.48 -14.84
C GLY A 50 13.62 16.00 -14.94
N GLY A 51 14.90 15.70 -14.88
CA GLY A 51 15.42 14.34 -14.95
C GLY A 51 16.90 14.29 -14.64
N GLU A 52 17.41 13.09 -14.41
CA GLU A 52 18.80 12.86 -14.09
C GLU A 52 19.36 11.64 -14.82
N MET A 53 20.68 11.65 -15.05
CA MET A 53 21.40 10.49 -15.55
C MET A 53 21.68 9.54 -14.40
N VAL A 54 21.19 8.32 -14.47
CA VAL A 54 21.39 7.29 -13.44
C VAL A 54 22.63 6.46 -13.76
N GLU A 55 22.85 6.18 -15.04
CA GLU A 55 24.00 5.43 -15.57
C GLU A 55 24.37 5.95 -16.97
N PRO A 56 25.52 5.56 -17.55
CA PRO A 56 25.81 5.87 -18.94
C PRO A 56 24.69 5.40 -19.86
N ASN A 57 24.12 6.33 -20.63
CA ASN A 57 22.98 6.12 -21.51
C ASN A 57 21.67 5.68 -20.81
N VAL A 58 21.51 5.94 -19.51
CA VAL A 58 20.25 5.71 -18.78
C VAL A 58 19.87 6.98 -18.03
N ALA A 59 18.67 7.49 -18.29
CA ALA A 59 18.13 8.66 -17.62
C ALA A 59 16.76 8.36 -17.03
N THR A 60 16.45 8.98 -15.90
CA THR A 60 15.10 8.96 -15.34
C THR A 60 14.51 10.36 -15.46
N LEU A 61 13.33 10.45 -16.09
CA LEU A 61 12.55 11.69 -16.21
C LEU A 61 11.42 11.68 -15.18
N TYR A 62 11.20 12.82 -14.52
CA TYR A 62 10.22 12.98 -13.47
C TYR A 62 9.06 13.87 -13.91
N PHE A 63 7.85 13.53 -13.49
CA PHE A 63 6.65 14.33 -13.74
C PHE A 63 5.77 14.40 -12.49
N GLU A 64 5.08 15.52 -12.29
CA GLU A 64 4.07 15.69 -11.24
C GLU A 64 3.03 14.57 -11.33
N CYS A 65 2.75 13.89 -10.20
CA CYS A 65 1.64 12.94 -10.12
C CYS A 65 0.36 13.68 -9.70
N ARG A 66 -0.70 13.52 -10.49
CA ARG A 66 -2.02 14.13 -10.23
C ARG A 66 -3.07 13.15 -9.73
N LEU A 67 -2.69 11.90 -9.49
CA LEU A 67 -3.59 10.92 -8.91
C LEU A 67 -4.01 11.34 -7.49
N ARG A 68 -5.32 11.41 -7.25
CA ARG A 68 -5.88 11.82 -5.94
C ARG A 68 -5.38 11.00 -4.75
N GLY A 69 -5.01 9.73 -4.98
CA GLY A 69 -4.54 8.80 -3.95
C GLY A 69 -3.05 8.90 -3.66
N TYR A 70 -2.30 9.69 -4.44
CA TYR A 70 -0.85 9.78 -4.36
C TYR A 70 -0.38 11.25 -4.19
N PRO A 71 -0.89 11.98 -3.18
CA PRO A 71 -0.45 13.35 -2.93
C PRO A 71 1.04 13.38 -2.58
N GLY A 72 1.80 14.27 -3.22
CA GLY A 72 3.25 14.41 -3.02
C GLY A 72 4.10 13.35 -3.71
N TRP A 73 3.48 12.41 -4.44
CA TRP A 73 4.23 11.47 -5.28
C TRP A 73 4.55 12.09 -6.64
N ARG A 74 5.49 11.47 -7.36
CA ARG A 74 5.87 11.83 -8.72
C ARG A 74 5.96 10.59 -9.60
N TRP A 75 5.65 10.76 -10.87
CA TRP A 75 5.95 9.77 -11.89
C TRP A 75 7.43 9.78 -12.20
N ALA A 76 8.01 8.61 -12.38
CA ALA A 76 9.36 8.41 -12.89
C ALA A 76 9.29 7.51 -14.12
N ALA A 77 9.99 7.88 -15.18
CA ALA A 77 10.15 7.07 -16.37
C ALA A 77 11.65 6.91 -16.65
N SER A 78 12.14 5.68 -16.60
CA SER A 78 13.54 5.37 -16.89
C SER A 78 13.69 5.02 -18.37
N LEU A 79 14.58 5.71 -19.07
CA LEU A 79 14.81 5.56 -20.50
C LEU A 79 16.28 5.24 -20.78
N THR A 80 16.51 4.56 -21.89
CA THR A 80 17.86 4.25 -22.37
C THR A 80 17.97 4.34 -23.88
N ARG A 81 19.20 4.46 -24.38
CA ARG A 81 19.57 4.23 -25.78
C ARG A 81 20.93 3.55 -25.84
N VAL A 82 21.17 2.69 -26.82
CA VAL A 82 22.43 1.91 -26.90
C VAL A 82 23.62 2.80 -27.30
N ASP A 83 23.38 3.78 -28.18
CA ASP A 83 24.35 4.73 -28.69
C ASP A 83 23.62 5.99 -29.20
N GLU A 84 24.36 7.01 -29.65
CA GLU A 84 23.81 8.29 -30.08
C GLU A 84 22.83 8.20 -31.26
N SER A 85 22.93 7.16 -32.09
CA SER A 85 22.06 6.91 -33.25
C SER A 85 20.92 5.94 -32.98
N SER A 86 20.99 5.21 -31.86
CA SER A 86 19.95 4.25 -31.48
C SER A 86 18.68 4.96 -31.00
N PRO A 87 17.49 4.38 -31.27
CA PRO A 87 16.25 4.91 -30.75
C PRO A 87 16.23 4.84 -29.22
N ILE A 88 15.50 5.77 -28.61
CA ILE A 88 15.24 5.78 -27.16
C ILE A 88 14.19 4.73 -26.84
N THR A 89 14.43 3.93 -25.80
CA THR A 89 13.51 2.92 -25.27
C THR A 89 13.21 3.21 -23.80
N VAL A 90 11.97 3.00 -23.38
CA VAL A 90 11.57 3.08 -21.97
C VAL A 90 11.81 1.71 -21.31
N LEU A 91 12.48 1.72 -20.17
CA LEU A 91 12.78 0.52 -19.38
C LEU A 91 11.64 0.21 -18.41
N GLU A 92 11.22 1.23 -17.66
CA GLU A 92 10.16 1.13 -16.67
C GLU A 92 9.51 2.49 -16.44
N VAL A 93 8.30 2.44 -15.87
CA VAL A 93 7.59 3.58 -15.32
C VAL A 93 7.10 3.22 -13.93
N GLU A 94 7.24 4.16 -13.00
CA GLU A 94 6.92 3.92 -11.60
C GLU A 94 6.43 5.19 -10.91
N LEU A 95 5.80 5.01 -9.74
CA LEU A 95 5.47 6.08 -8.83
C LEU A 95 6.49 6.09 -7.70
N LEU A 96 7.14 7.23 -7.50
CA LEU A 96 8.08 7.43 -6.40
C LEU A 96 7.52 8.44 -5.40
N PRO A 97 7.71 8.21 -4.09
CA PRO A 97 7.37 9.21 -3.09
C PRO A 97 8.28 10.43 -3.26
N GLY A 98 7.68 11.61 -3.42
CA GLY A 98 8.35 12.90 -3.45
C GLY A 98 8.17 13.66 -2.12
N ASP A 99 8.41 14.97 -2.17
CA ASP A 99 8.21 15.82 -1.01
C ASP A 99 6.71 15.88 -0.62
N GLY A 100 6.43 15.60 0.65
CA GLY A 100 5.06 15.54 1.16
C GLY A 100 4.28 14.26 0.84
N ALA A 101 4.93 13.24 0.26
CA ALA A 101 4.30 11.94 0.05
C ALA A 101 3.98 11.25 1.39
N VAL A 102 2.77 10.69 1.49
CA VAL A 102 2.41 9.80 2.60
C VAL A 102 3.04 8.44 2.32
N VAL A 103 4.10 8.11 3.05
CA VAL A 103 4.80 6.82 2.96
C VAL A 103 4.31 5.83 4.01
N ALA A 104 4.51 4.55 3.75
CA ALA A 104 4.18 3.50 4.69
C ALA A 104 5.00 3.64 5.99
N PRO A 105 4.45 3.25 7.16
CA PRO A 105 5.21 3.17 8.39
C PRO A 105 6.26 2.06 8.31
N GLU A 106 7.18 2.06 9.28
CA GLU A 106 8.17 0.99 9.44
C GLU A 106 7.51 -0.40 9.49
N TRP A 107 8.15 -1.37 8.85
CA TRP A 107 7.65 -2.73 8.83
C TRP A 107 7.76 -3.38 10.21
N VAL A 108 6.69 -4.07 10.61
CA VAL A 108 6.61 -4.81 11.87
C VAL A 108 6.46 -6.29 11.55
N PRO A 109 7.21 -7.21 12.19
CA PRO A 109 7.06 -8.64 12.00
C PRO A 109 5.63 -9.11 12.21
N TRP A 110 5.20 -10.08 11.39
CA TRP A 110 3.84 -10.60 11.48
C TRP A 110 3.50 -11.16 12.87
N SER A 111 4.43 -11.86 13.50
CA SER A 111 4.26 -12.40 14.86
C SER A 111 3.98 -11.31 15.88
N GLU A 112 4.63 -10.15 15.74
CA GLU A 112 4.45 -9.01 16.64
C GLU A 112 3.12 -8.31 16.37
N ARG A 113 2.75 -8.08 15.10
CA ARG A 113 1.42 -7.55 14.76
C ARG A 113 0.30 -8.45 15.31
N MET A 114 0.48 -9.78 15.22
CA MET A 114 -0.50 -10.74 15.75
C MET A 114 -0.55 -10.78 17.27
N ALA A 115 0.58 -10.57 17.96
CA ALA A 115 0.58 -10.44 19.41
C ALA A 115 -0.20 -9.18 19.84
N GLN A 116 0.13 -8.02 19.24
CA GLN A 116 -0.56 -6.75 19.49
C GLN A 116 -2.06 -6.84 19.21
N PHE A 117 -2.46 -7.53 18.12
CA PHE A 117 -3.86 -7.75 17.80
C PHE A 117 -4.58 -8.57 18.87
N ARG A 118 -3.98 -9.67 19.34
CA ARG A 118 -4.58 -10.50 20.40
C ARG A 118 -4.66 -9.75 21.72
N ASP A 119 -3.63 -8.98 22.06
CA ASP A 119 -3.62 -8.17 23.28
C ASP A 119 -4.76 -7.13 23.22
N ALA A 120 -4.94 -6.45 22.09
CA ALA A 120 -6.04 -5.51 21.88
C ALA A 120 -7.43 -6.17 21.97
N GLN A 121 -7.60 -7.38 21.44
CA GLN A 121 -8.85 -8.13 21.57
C GLN A 121 -9.15 -8.50 23.03
N SER A 122 -8.16 -9.04 23.75
CA SER A 122 -8.35 -9.38 25.18
C SER A 122 -8.65 -8.17 26.07
N GLN A 123 -8.13 -6.98 25.72
CA GLN A 123 -8.48 -5.74 26.41
C GLN A 123 -9.92 -5.32 26.13
N ALA A 124 -10.38 -5.45 24.87
CA ALA A 124 -11.75 -5.16 24.51
C ALA A 124 -12.74 -6.09 25.24
N ASP A 125 -12.46 -7.39 25.29
CA ASP A 125 -13.29 -8.38 26.01
C ASP A 125 -13.36 -8.08 27.52
N ALA A 126 -12.24 -7.63 28.10
CA ALA A 126 -12.16 -7.26 29.51
C ALA A 126 -12.93 -5.97 29.83
N ASP A 127 -12.90 -4.99 28.91
CA ASP A 127 -13.68 -3.75 29.05
C ASP A 127 -15.18 -4.04 28.93
N GLU A 128 -15.61 -4.89 27.99
CA GLU A 128 -17.01 -5.30 27.82
C GLU A 128 -17.55 -6.01 29.08
N THR A 129 -16.78 -6.96 29.62
CA THR A 129 -17.16 -7.63 30.88
C THR A 129 -17.19 -6.70 32.08
N ALA A 130 -16.35 -5.66 32.13
CA ALA A 130 -16.39 -4.65 33.19
C ALA A 130 -17.60 -3.70 33.05
N GLU A 131 -18.07 -3.43 31.82
CA GLU A 131 -19.28 -2.64 31.57
C GLU A 131 -20.55 -3.42 31.96
N ASP A 132 -20.59 -4.74 31.69
CA ASP A 132 -21.68 -5.62 32.14
C ASP A 132 -21.75 -5.72 33.68
N ASP A 133 -20.61 -5.87 34.36
CA ASP A 133 -20.52 -5.94 35.84
C ASP A 133 -20.85 -4.60 36.52
N ALA A 134 -20.71 -3.47 35.83
CA ALA A 134 -21.10 -2.15 36.32
C ALA A 134 -22.61 -1.84 36.14
N GLY A 135 -23.35 -2.68 35.40
CA GLY A 135 -24.80 -2.60 35.22
C GLY A 135 -25.60 -3.37 36.27
N ASP A 136 -24.96 -4.25 37.04
CA ASP A 136 -25.57 -5.08 38.09
C ASP A 136 -25.61 -4.35 39.45
N ASP A 137 -26.15 -3.14 39.49
CA ASP A 137 -26.45 -2.42 40.74
C ASP A 137 -27.82 -1.74 40.64
N ASP A 138 -28.90 -2.54 40.50
CA ASP A 138 -30.18 -2.27 41.22
C ASP A 138 -31.16 -3.45 41.21
N ALA A 139 -31.72 -3.67 42.40
CA ALA A 139 -32.93 -4.42 42.76
C ALA A 139 -32.85 -5.95 42.88
N GLU A 140 -32.46 -6.37 44.09
CA GLU A 140 -33.02 -7.51 44.82
C GLU A 140 -34.57 -7.53 44.75
N TYR A 141 -35.12 -8.12 43.69
CA TYR A 141 -36.51 -8.58 43.66
C TYR A 141 -36.57 -9.97 44.29
N ASP A 142 -37.14 -10.02 45.49
CA ASP A 142 -37.59 -11.24 46.17
C ASP A 142 -38.73 -11.86 45.35
N ASP A 143 -38.40 -12.72 44.38
CA ASP A 143 -39.38 -13.47 43.61
C ASP A 143 -39.53 -14.89 44.15
N ALA A 144 -40.53 -15.05 45.00
CA ALA A 144 -41.01 -16.33 45.45
C ALA A 144 -41.90 -16.99 44.38
N GLY A 145 -41.27 -17.74 43.48
CA GLY A 145 -41.81 -18.91 42.78
C GLY A 145 -42.76 -18.67 41.61
N ASP A 146 -42.51 -19.36 40.50
CA ASP A 146 -43.29 -20.52 40.01
C ASP A 146 -42.56 -21.12 38.80
N ASP A 147 -42.86 -22.37 38.51
CA ASP A 147 -42.28 -23.22 37.46
C ASP A 147 -43.06 -23.00 36.14
N ASP A 148 -42.46 -22.40 35.10
CA ASP A 148 -43.03 -22.46 33.74
C ASP A 148 -41.93 -22.77 32.70
N ASP A 149 -42.04 -23.96 32.09
CA ASP A 149 -41.41 -24.37 30.82
C ASP A 149 -41.53 -23.29 29.74
N PHE A 150 -40.41 -22.87 29.15
CA PHE A 150 -40.37 -22.36 27.79
C PHE A 150 -39.33 -23.16 27.00
N ASP A 151 -39.82 -24.20 26.31
CA ASP A 151 -39.23 -24.67 25.07
C ASP A 151 -39.24 -23.49 24.08
N ASP A 152 -38.09 -22.86 23.85
CA ASP A 152 -37.89 -21.98 22.69
C ASP A 152 -36.88 -22.64 21.75
N ASP A 153 -37.47 -23.22 20.72
CA ASP A 153 -36.87 -23.83 19.55
C ASP A 153 -36.34 -22.71 18.65
N ASP A 154 -35.14 -22.20 18.95
CA ASP A 154 -34.42 -21.32 18.03
C ASP A 154 -33.65 -22.19 17.02
N ASP A 155 -34.37 -22.55 15.95
CA ASP A 155 -33.82 -22.94 14.65
C ASP A 155 -32.84 -21.86 14.17
N ILE A 156 -31.55 -22.05 14.44
CA ILE A 156 -30.48 -21.35 13.71
C ILE A 156 -30.46 -21.92 12.29
N ASP A 157 -31.18 -21.26 11.38
CA ASP A 157 -31.07 -21.47 9.94
C ASP A 157 -29.63 -21.17 9.51
N GLY A 158 -28.83 -22.22 9.37
CA GLY A 158 -27.51 -22.16 8.78
C GLY A 158 -27.61 -21.63 7.36
N VAL A 159 -26.98 -20.48 7.09
CA VAL A 159 -26.88 -19.96 5.72
C VAL A 159 -26.04 -20.91 4.87
N ASP A 160 -26.64 -21.56 3.88
CA ASP A 160 -25.91 -22.35 2.89
C ASP A 160 -25.09 -21.40 1.99
N VAL A 161 -23.78 -21.34 2.24
CA VAL A 161 -22.82 -20.48 1.52
C VAL A 161 -22.53 -20.93 0.08
N ASP A 162 -23.13 -22.04 -0.38
CA ASP A 162 -22.88 -22.62 -1.71
C ASP A 162 -23.89 -22.17 -2.79
N ALA A 163 -24.82 -21.27 -2.47
CA ALA A 163 -25.86 -20.79 -3.39
C ALA A 163 -25.60 -19.38 -4.00
N VAL A 164 -24.35 -18.91 -4.04
CA VAL A 164 -24.00 -17.77 -4.92
C VAL A 164 -23.92 -18.29 -6.37
N ASP A 165 -25.08 -18.30 -7.03
CA ASP A 165 -25.16 -18.35 -8.48
C ASP A 165 -24.61 -17.01 -9.00
N THR A 166 -23.37 -17.06 -9.51
CA THR A 166 -22.77 -15.94 -10.24
C THR A 166 -23.16 -16.09 -11.70
N ASP A 167 -24.38 -15.68 -12.03
CA ASP A 167 -24.81 -15.46 -13.41
C ASP A 167 -25.40 -14.06 -13.58
N GLU A 168 -24.58 -13.02 -13.42
CA GLU A 168 -24.89 -11.75 -14.08
C GLU A 168 -24.58 -11.86 -15.58
N ALA A 169 -25.67 -11.92 -16.32
CA ALA A 169 -25.74 -11.97 -17.77
C ALA A 169 -25.03 -10.78 -18.43
N VAL A 170 -24.22 -11.11 -19.44
CA VAL A 170 -23.92 -10.21 -20.55
C VAL A 170 -25.25 -9.69 -21.13
N THR A 171 -25.44 -8.38 -21.11
CA THR A 171 -26.38 -7.70 -22.00
C THR A 171 -25.57 -6.90 -23.01
N ASP A 172 -25.67 -7.36 -24.25
CA ASP A 172 -25.26 -6.71 -25.49
C ASP A 172 -26.21 -5.52 -25.70
N ASP A 173 -25.69 -4.29 -25.75
CA ASP A 173 -26.42 -3.08 -26.12
C ASP A 173 -25.99 -2.66 -27.53
N ASP A 174 -27.01 -2.33 -28.33
CA ASP A 174 -27.13 -2.20 -29.81
C ASP A 174 -26.11 -1.28 -30.53
#